data_AF-A0A6N6S6M9-F1
#
_entry.id   AF-A0A6N6S6M9-F1
#
_cell.length_a   1.000
_cell.length_b   1.000
_cell.length_c   1.000
_cell.angle_alpha   90.00
_cell.angle_beta   90.00
_cell.angle_gamma   90.00
#
_symmetry.space_group_name_H-M   'P 1'
#
loop_
_entity.id
_entity.type
_entity.pdbx_description
1 polymer ?
#
loop_
_entity_poly.entity_id
_entity_poly.type
_entity_poly.pdbx_seq_one_letter_code
_entity_poly.pdbx_strand_id
1 'polypeptide(L)' 'LCMIAMGKTIKEISSELFLSEKTVSTYRARILQKMNMKTNAELINYSIKHELV' A
#
# COMPACT_ATOMS: atom_id res chain seq x y z
N LEU A 1 2.23 -6.02 -0.88
CA LEU A 1 0.87 -5.47 -0.99
C LEU A 1 0.10 -5.63 0.32
N CYS A 2 0.12 -6.81 0.95
CA CYS A 2 -0.66 -7.10 2.17
C CYS A 2 -0.41 -6.12 3.33
N MET A 3 0.82 -5.64 3.57
CA MET A 3 1.04 -4.70 4.67
C MET A 3 0.34 -3.34 4.49
N ILE A 4 0.28 -2.80 3.26
CA ILE A 4 -0.45 -1.55 2.98
C ILE A 4 -1.95 -1.77 3.16
N ALA A 5 -2.44 -2.95 2.73
CA ALA A 5 -3.82 -3.36 2.84
C ALA A 5 -4.30 -3.59 4.29
N MET A 6 -3.38 -3.96 5.19
CA MET A 6 -3.66 -4.13 6.62
C MET A 6 -3.75 -2.80 7.40
N GLY A 7 -3.61 -1.64 6.73
CA GLY A 7 -3.65 -0.33 7.38
C GLY A 7 -2.33 0.09 8.04
N LYS A 8 -1.23 -0.63 7.82
CA LYS A 8 0.09 -0.21 8.30
C LYS A 8 0.52 1.08 7.61
N THR A 9 1.15 1.97 8.37
CA THR A 9 1.71 3.21 7.84
C THR A 9 2.93 2.93 6.96
N ILE A 10 3.21 3.85 6.02
CA ILE A 10 4.37 3.75 5.11
C ILE A 10 5.67 3.53 5.91
N LYS A 11 5.77 4.14 7.09
CA LYS A 11 6.92 4.07 7.99
C LYS A 11 7.12 2.68 8.59
N GLU A 12 6.03 2.03 9.02
CA GLU A 12 6.08 0.64 9.50
C GLU A 12 6.48 -0.30 8.37
N ILE A 13 5.90 -0.12 7.19
CA ILE A 13 6.18 -0.95 6.02
C ILE A 13 7.64 -0.78 5.54
N SER A 14 8.16 0.45 5.56
CA SER A 14 9.58 0.69 5.28
C SER A 14 10.50 -0.01 6.28
N SER A 15 10.13 0.01 7.56
CA SER A 15 10.91 -0.63 8.62
C SER A 15 10.85 -2.15 8.52
N GLU A 16 9.70 -2.72 8.17
CA GLU A 16 9.47 -4.16 8.09
C GLU A 16 10.08 -4.78 6.82
N LEU A 17 10.11 -4.03 5.71
CA LEU A 17 10.74 -4.44 4.45
C LEU A 17 12.20 -4.00 4.31
N PHE A 18 12.75 -3.26 5.29
CA PHE A 18 14.08 -2.64 5.22
C PHE A 18 14.29 -1.79 3.94
N LEU A 19 13.23 -1.11 3.49
CA LEU A 19 13.23 -0.26 2.29
C LEU A 19 13.05 1.20 2.66
N SER A 20 13.58 2.13 1.87
CA SER A 20 13.32 3.55 2.09
C SER A 20 11.83 3.88 1.94
N GLU A 21 11.30 4.78 2.79
CA GLU A 21 9.93 5.31 2.67
C GLU A 21 9.62 5.83 1.26
N LYS A 22 10.62 6.43 0.60
CA LYS A 22 10.54 6.90 -0.79
C LYS A 22 10.29 5.77 -1.79
N THR A 23 10.92 4.62 -1.58
CA THR A 23 10.72 3.41 -2.38
C THR A 23 9.29 2.91 -2.22
N VAL A 24 8.84 2.74 -0.98
CA VAL A 24 7.46 2.31 -0.67
C VAL A 24 6.43 3.28 -1.26
N SER A 25 6.66 4.59 -1.14
CA SER A 25 5.79 5.62 -1.73
C SER A 25 5.73 5.54 -3.27
N THR A 26 6.85 5.26 -3.93
CA THR A 26 6.92 5.09 -5.39
C THR A 26 6.15 3.86 -5.86
N TYR A 27 6.32 2.72 -5.18
CA TYR A 27 5.57 1.50 -5.48
C TYR A 27 4.06 1.71 -5.23
N ARG A 28 3.69 2.37 -4.13
CA ARG A 28 2.31 2.75 -3.82
C ARG A 28 1.68 3.59 -4.93
N ALA A 29 2.35 4.63 -5.39
CA ALA A 29 1.84 5.49 -6.47
C ALA A 29 1.62 4.71 -7.78
N ARG A 30 2.54 3.81 -8.12
CA ARG A 30 2.39 2.93 -9.30
C ARG A 30 1.23 1.95 -9.16
N ILE A 31 1.04 1.36 -7.97
CA ILE A 31 -0.09 0.47 -7.70
C ILE A 31 -1.41 1.24 -7.76
N LEU A 32 -1.48 2.42 -7.14
CA LEU A 32 -2.66 3.30 -7.20
C LEU A 32 -3.02 3.66 -8.64
N GLN A 33 -2.04 4.05 -9.46
CA GLN A 33 -2.27 4.31 -10.88
C GLN A 33 -2.75 3.06 -11.63
N LYS A 34 -2.12 1.89 -11.39
CA LYS A 34 -2.47 0.64 -12.07
C LYS A 34 -3.86 0.12 -11.69
N MET A 35 -4.27 0.36 -10.45
CA MET A 35 -5.57 -0.04 -9.91
C MET A 35 -6.64 1.07 -10.05
N ASN A 36 -6.28 2.20 -10.68
CA ASN A 36 -7.13 3.38 -10.86
C ASN A 36 -7.73 3.93 -9.54
N MET A 37 -6.94 3.92 -8.47
CA MET A 37 -7.31 4.39 -7.13
C MET A 37 -6.59 5.70 -6.81
N LYS A 38 -7.26 6.60 -6.10
CA LYS A 38 -6.72 7.92 -5.75
C LYS A 38 -6.18 7.97 -4.32
N THR A 39 -6.69 7.13 -3.43
CA THR A 39 -6.34 7.20 -2.01
C THR A 39 -5.90 5.86 -1.43
N ASN A 40 -5.10 5.93 -0.36
CA ASN A 40 -4.70 4.75 0.41
C ASN A 40 -5.91 4.05 1.05
N ALA A 41 -6.92 4.83 1.46
CA ALA A 41 -8.14 4.29 2.02
C ALA A 41 -8.90 3.43 0.98
N GLU A 42 -8.97 3.89 -0.28
CA GLU A 42 -9.52 3.09 -1.38
C GLU A 42 -8.72 1.81 -1.62
N LEU A 43 -7.38 1.88 -1.58
CA LEU A 43 -6.51 0.71 -1.73
C LEU A 43 -6.70 -0.30 -0.59
N ILE A 44 -6.80 0.17 0.65
CA ILE A 44 -7.08 -0.66 1.84
C ILE A 44 -8.44 -1.33 1.71
N ASN A 45 -9.48 -0.53 1.46
CA ASN A 45 -10.85 -1.04 1.31
C ASN A 45 -10.97 -2.02 0.14
N TYR A 46 -10.28 -1.75 -0.97
CA TYR A 46 -10.21 -2.66 -2.10
C TYR A 46 -9.54 -3.98 -1.74
N SER A 47 -8.41 -3.93 -1.02
CA SER A 47 -7.66 -5.14 -0.65
C SER A 47 -8.45 -6.02 0.33
N ILE A 48 -9.19 -5.41 1.25
CA ILE A 48 -10.13 -6.11 2.15
C ILE A 48 -11.28 -6.71 1.34
N LYS A 49 -11.89 -5.92 0.43
CA LYS A 49 -13.02 -6.34 -0.40
C LYS A 49 -12.67 -7.46 -1.38
N HIS A 50 -11.43 -7.53 -1.83
CA HIS A 50 -10.93 -8.53 -2.77
C HIS A 50 -10.20 -9.70 -2.10
N GLU A 51 -10.22 -9.81 -0.77
CA GLU A 51 -9.56 -10.89 0.00
C GLU A 51 -8.08 -11.09 -0.40
N LEU A 52 -7.38 -9.99 -0.68
CA LEU A 52 -5.95 -10.01 -1.04
C LEU A 52 -5.04 -10.03 0.23
N VAL A 53 -5.62 -10.31 1.39
CA VAL A 53 -4.99 -10.33 2.73
C VAL A 53 -5.53 -11.50 3.52
#